data_AF-A0A925ZW03-F1
#
_entry.id   AF-A0A925ZW03-F1
#
_cell.length_a   1.000
_cell.length_b   1.000
_cell.length_c   1.000
_cell.angle_alpha   90.00
_cell.angle_beta   90.00
_cell.angle_gamma   90.00
#
_symmetry.space_group_name_H-M   'P 1'
#
loop_
_entity.id
_entity.type
_entity.pdbx_description
1 polymer ?
#
loop_
_entity_poly.entity_id
_entity_poly.type
_entity_poly.pdbx_seq_one_letter_code
_entity_poly.pdbx_strand_id
1 'polypeptide(L)'
;MDRISEIVLTDLRYQIDALGRDGGAIGPSVYDTAQVLRLAPPSGEHKWAALDWLIQQQHDDGGWGGANVPRARDVPTLAAVLALLPYTNRRSTRQAVEHGMAFLRRQSSQWAGALPDDLPVGVELLLPTLLDEAARHSLDLPHDAYKSLFALGRRRRRLIEQIKPGPASPAAHSWEAWGVEPDPGILDNPGSVGHNPAATAAWLYAAAARPDLAAQREQAQHYLAGAAGATGVNIAGVVPTVWPITRFEQSNALYALLIGGILHHPALRDVVVTQVAALGRAMRPGGLGFSDWFAPDGDDTAEALAVLRACDQPMSIATMQHFACEDHYCAYPGELQSSISVTTHAAHVLASCGADNRSALAYLLERQLPDGRWPGDKWNGAWLYTTSHALVVLCHTPNHNAV
;
A
#
# COMPACT_ATOMS: atom_id res chain seq x y z
N MET A 1 10.59 -31.13 -21.80
CA MET A 1 9.80 -30.29 -20.87
C MET A 1 8.37 -30.72 -21.04
N ASP A 2 7.62 -30.94 -19.95
CA ASP A 2 6.19 -31.28 -20.06
C ASP A 2 5.42 -30.07 -20.65
N ARG A 3 4.36 -30.31 -21.42
CA ARG A 3 3.56 -29.27 -22.09
C ARG A 3 3.02 -28.23 -21.11
N ILE A 4 2.71 -28.65 -19.89
CA ILE A 4 2.28 -27.76 -18.80
C ILE A 4 3.42 -26.82 -18.39
N SER A 5 4.65 -27.36 -18.23
CA SER A 5 5.81 -26.54 -17.89
C SER A 5 6.14 -25.52 -18.97
N GLU A 6 5.97 -25.88 -20.25
CA GLU A 6 6.17 -24.94 -21.36
C GLU A 6 5.17 -23.79 -21.31
N ILE A 7 3.87 -24.09 -21.12
CA ILE A 7 2.83 -23.06 -21.00
C ILE A 7 3.11 -22.12 -19.82
N VAL A 8 3.38 -22.67 -18.63
CA VAL A 8 3.65 -21.88 -17.43
C VAL A 8 4.90 -21.01 -17.60
N LEU A 9 5.95 -21.53 -18.24
CA LEU A 9 7.16 -20.73 -18.52
C LEU A 9 6.90 -19.64 -19.55
N THR A 10 6.10 -19.90 -20.59
CA THR A 10 5.71 -18.88 -21.57
C THR A 10 4.91 -17.75 -20.91
N ASP A 11 3.94 -18.09 -20.06
CA ASP A 11 3.14 -17.09 -19.34
C ASP A 11 4.00 -16.29 -18.36
N LEU A 12 4.89 -16.97 -17.61
CA LEU A 12 5.82 -16.31 -16.70
C LEU A 12 6.78 -15.37 -17.44
N ARG A 13 7.28 -15.76 -18.62
CA ARG A 13 8.11 -14.89 -19.46
C ARG A 13 7.38 -13.61 -19.85
N TYR A 14 6.11 -13.73 -20.25
CA TYR A 14 5.29 -12.58 -20.61
C TYR A 14 5.05 -11.66 -19.41
N GLN A 15 4.77 -12.22 -18.23
CA GLN A 15 4.60 -11.45 -17.00
C GLN A 15 5.89 -10.70 -16.62
N ILE A 16 7.05 -11.36 -16.67
CA ILE A 16 8.34 -10.73 -16.37
C ILE A 16 8.65 -9.60 -17.37
N ASP A 17 8.41 -9.83 -18.66
CA ASP A 17 8.62 -8.81 -19.70
C ASP A 17 7.68 -7.60 -19.53
N ALA A 18 6.51 -7.82 -18.92
CA ALA A 18 5.49 -6.79 -18.67
C ALA A 18 5.67 -6.02 -17.35
N LEU A 19 6.57 -6.43 -16.45
CA LEU A 19 6.77 -5.75 -15.17
C LEU A 19 7.07 -4.26 -15.38
N GLY A 20 6.35 -3.43 -14.63
CA GLY A 20 6.47 -1.98 -14.60
C GLY A 20 5.77 -1.26 -15.76
N ARG A 21 5.21 -1.97 -16.75
CA ARG A 21 4.47 -1.35 -17.86
C ARG A 21 3.27 -0.58 -17.34
N ASP A 22 3.01 0.58 -17.94
CA ASP A 22 1.86 1.44 -17.62
C ASP A 22 1.71 1.78 -16.12
N GLY A 23 2.84 1.85 -15.41
CA GLY A 23 2.88 2.17 -13.98
C GLY A 23 2.73 0.95 -13.04
N GLY A 24 2.64 -0.26 -13.60
CA GLY A 24 2.52 -1.53 -12.87
C GLY A 24 1.08 -1.96 -12.61
N ALA A 25 0.87 -3.27 -12.43
CA ALA A 25 -0.44 -3.86 -12.20
C ALA A 25 -0.77 -3.95 -10.70
N ILE A 26 -1.92 -3.40 -10.31
CA ILE A 26 -2.36 -3.39 -8.91
C ILE A 26 -3.87 -3.50 -8.83
N GLY A 27 -4.38 -4.37 -7.97
CA GLY A 27 -5.81 -4.55 -7.79
C GLY A 27 -6.54 -3.30 -7.27
N PRO A 28 -7.87 -3.22 -7.47
CA PRO A 28 -8.67 -2.09 -7.03
C PRO A 28 -8.78 -1.99 -5.50
N SER A 29 -8.86 -0.76 -5.00
CA SER A 29 -9.08 -0.43 -3.58
C SER A 29 -10.49 0.08 -3.35
N VAL A 30 -11.20 -0.50 -2.39
CA VAL A 30 -12.53 -0.04 -1.97
C VAL A 30 -12.46 1.39 -1.42
N TYR A 31 -11.47 1.67 -0.57
CA TYR A 31 -11.34 2.96 0.10
C TYR A 31 -11.15 4.08 -0.92
N ASP A 32 -10.15 3.95 -1.78
CA ASP A 32 -9.78 4.96 -2.76
C ASP A 32 -10.88 5.14 -3.81
N THR A 33 -11.51 4.06 -4.25
CA THR A 33 -12.67 4.12 -5.15
C THR A 33 -13.83 4.89 -4.50
N ALA A 34 -14.12 4.64 -3.22
CA ALA A 34 -15.16 5.37 -2.51
C ALA A 34 -14.82 6.87 -2.37
N GLN A 35 -13.55 7.22 -2.12
CA GLN A 35 -13.10 8.60 -2.06
C GLN A 35 -13.18 9.30 -3.43
N VAL A 36 -12.76 8.64 -4.51
CA VAL A 36 -12.92 9.14 -5.89
C VAL A 36 -14.39 9.38 -6.20
N LEU A 37 -15.30 8.44 -5.88
CA LEU A 37 -16.73 8.60 -6.11
C LEU A 37 -17.35 9.79 -5.36
N ARG A 38 -16.79 10.17 -4.21
CA ARG A 38 -17.27 11.28 -3.39
C ARG A 38 -16.71 12.62 -3.84
N LEU A 39 -15.42 12.66 -4.20
CA LEU A 39 -14.64 13.88 -4.33
C LEU A 39 -14.35 14.26 -5.79
N ALA A 40 -14.21 13.26 -6.67
CA ALA A 40 -13.96 13.45 -8.09
C ALA A 40 -14.70 12.37 -8.94
N PRO A 41 -16.04 12.28 -8.85
CA PRO A 41 -16.78 11.21 -9.50
C PRO A 41 -16.63 11.25 -11.03
N PRO A 42 -16.55 10.09 -11.70
CA PRO A 42 -16.59 10.04 -13.15
C PRO A 42 -17.96 10.51 -13.67
N SER A 43 -18.01 10.93 -14.94
CA SER A 43 -19.21 11.47 -15.57
C SER A 43 -20.16 10.37 -16.07
N GLY A 44 -21.46 10.69 -16.13
CA GLY A 44 -22.47 9.86 -16.81
C GLY A 44 -22.59 8.44 -16.26
N GLU A 45 -22.64 7.46 -17.18
CA GLU A 45 -22.84 6.04 -16.88
C GLU A 45 -21.68 5.41 -16.11
N HIS A 46 -20.45 5.90 -16.27
CA HIS A 46 -19.27 5.39 -15.58
C HIS A 46 -19.39 5.46 -14.06
N LYS A 47 -20.04 6.51 -13.54
CA LYS A 47 -20.34 6.64 -12.10
C LYS A 47 -21.19 5.50 -11.58
N TRP A 48 -22.18 5.08 -12.36
CA TRP A 48 -23.07 4.01 -11.95
C TRP A 48 -22.35 2.66 -11.97
N ALA A 49 -21.49 2.41 -12.96
CA ALA A 49 -20.65 1.21 -12.99
C ALA A 49 -19.73 1.12 -11.75
N ALA A 50 -19.08 2.22 -11.37
CA ALA A 50 -18.23 2.25 -10.18
C ALA A 50 -19.01 2.11 -8.85
N LEU A 51 -20.21 2.72 -8.75
CA LEU A 51 -21.10 2.52 -7.60
C LEU A 51 -21.59 1.07 -7.49
N ASP A 52 -21.93 0.44 -8.62
CA ASP A 52 -22.37 -0.94 -8.65
C ASP A 52 -21.20 -1.89 -8.32
N TRP A 53 -19.98 -1.61 -8.79
CA TRP A 53 -18.76 -2.31 -8.36
C TRP A 53 -18.57 -2.20 -6.85
N LEU A 54 -18.71 -1.00 -6.28
CA LEU A 54 -18.56 -0.75 -4.85
C LEU A 54 -19.57 -1.56 -4.04
N ILE A 55 -20.84 -1.63 -4.45
CA ILE A 55 -21.86 -2.46 -3.80
C ILE A 55 -21.51 -3.96 -3.89
N GLN A 56 -20.99 -4.42 -5.03
CA GLN A 56 -20.57 -5.82 -5.22
C GLN A 56 -19.38 -6.23 -4.33
N GLN A 57 -18.58 -5.26 -3.84
CA GLN A 57 -17.49 -5.54 -2.89
C GLN A 57 -17.96 -5.70 -1.44
N GLN A 58 -19.25 -5.49 -1.13
CA GLN A 58 -19.76 -5.67 0.23
C GLN A 58 -19.82 -7.15 0.59
N HIS A 59 -19.28 -7.51 1.76
CA HIS A 59 -19.39 -8.86 2.29
C HIS A 59 -20.77 -9.10 2.94
N ASP A 60 -21.12 -10.37 3.15
CA ASP A 60 -22.40 -10.77 3.77
C ASP A 60 -22.62 -10.22 5.17
N ASP A 61 -21.54 -9.94 5.92
CA ASP A 61 -21.61 -9.32 7.25
C ASP A 61 -21.84 -7.80 7.20
N GLY A 62 -21.89 -7.22 6.00
CA GLY A 62 -22.13 -5.81 5.73
C GLY A 62 -20.86 -4.95 5.63
N GLY A 63 -19.68 -5.49 5.95
CA GLY A 63 -18.43 -4.74 5.86
C GLY A 63 -17.76 -4.82 4.49
N TRP A 64 -16.83 -3.91 4.24
CA TRP A 64 -15.92 -3.95 3.09
C TRP A 64 -14.47 -4.21 3.54
N GLY A 65 -13.63 -4.65 2.61
CA GLY A 65 -12.22 -4.94 2.86
C GLY A 65 -11.96 -6.35 3.39
N GLY A 66 -10.68 -6.76 3.36
CA GLY A 66 -10.27 -8.13 3.67
C GLY A 66 -10.60 -8.59 5.10
N ALA A 67 -11.28 -9.73 5.23
CA ALA A 67 -11.66 -10.32 6.50
C ALA A 67 -10.48 -10.80 7.36
N ASN A 68 -9.30 -10.95 6.76
CA ASN A 68 -8.07 -11.40 7.43
C ASN A 68 -7.45 -10.35 8.35
N VAL A 69 -7.78 -9.06 8.18
CA VAL A 69 -7.33 -7.98 9.04
C VAL A 69 -8.55 -7.19 9.53
N PRO A 70 -9.24 -7.65 10.60
CA PRO A 70 -10.53 -7.08 11.01
C PRO A 70 -10.51 -5.54 11.18
N ARG A 71 -9.49 -4.98 11.84
CA ARG A 71 -9.35 -3.53 12.04
C ARG A 71 -9.15 -2.73 10.74
N ALA A 72 -8.67 -3.37 9.67
CA ALA A 72 -8.51 -2.70 8.38
C ALA A 72 -9.85 -2.50 7.64
N ARG A 73 -10.96 -3.06 8.14
CA ARG A 73 -12.27 -2.99 7.49
C ARG A 73 -13.08 -1.74 7.83
N ASP A 74 -12.79 -1.05 8.93
CA ASP A 74 -13.51 0.15 9.35
C ASP A 74 -13.39 1.30 8.31
N VAL A 75 -12.16 1.57 7.85
CA VAL A 75 -11.87 2.64 6.87
C VAL A 75 -12.60 2.43 5.54
N PRO A 76 -12.43 1.31 4.81
CA PRO A 76 -13.14 1.09 3.54
C PRO A 76 -14.65 0.99 3.74
N THR A 77 -15.13 0.41 4.85
CA THR A 77 -16.59 0.33 5.12
C THR A 77 -17.19 1.71 5.30
N LEU A 78 -16.58 2.57 6.13
CA LEU A 78 -17.12 3.89 6.39
C LEU A 78 -17.01 4.80 5.14
N ALA A 79 -15.91 4.70 4.40
CA ALA A 79 -15.78 5.40 3.12
C ALA A 79 -16.86 4.96 2.11
N ALA A 80 -17.12 3.66 1.99
CA ALA A 80 -18.16 3.13 1.12
C ALA A 80 -19.56 3.59 1.54
N VAL A 81 -19.87 3.56 2.85
CA VAL A 81 -21.13 4.09 3.39
C VAL A 81 -21.32 5.55 3.00
N LEU A 82 -20.30 6.40 3.21
CA LEU A 82 -20.35 7.82 2.86
C LEU A 82 -20.51 8.03 1.34
N ALA A 83 -19.90 7.19 0.50
CA ALA A 83 -20.03 7.27 -0.95
C ALA A 83 -21.42 6.88 -1.45
N LEU A 84 -22.07 5.92 -0.79
CA LEU A 84 -23.40 5.43 -1.16
C LEU A 84 -24.55 6.26 -0.57
N LEU A 85 -24.29 7.01 0.52
CA LEU A 85 -25.28 7.77 1.27
C LEU A 85 -26.13 8.74 0.40
N PRO A 86 -25.55 9.50 -0.56
CA PRO A 86 -26.34 10.40 -1.41
C PRO A 86 -27.32 9.69 -2.35
N TYR A 87 -27.18 8.37 -2.52
CA TYR A 87 -27.88 7.57 -3.53
C TYR A 87 -28.88 6.57 -2.92
N THR A 88 -29.30 6.76 -1.66
CA THR A 88 -30.22 5.86 -0.90
C THR A 88 -31.66 5.84 -1.41
N ASN A 89 -31.97 6.61 -2.46
CA ASN A 89 -33.18 6.44 -3.26
C ASN A 89 -33.19 5.10 -4.00
N ARG A 90 -32.03 4.56 -4.40
CA ARG A 90 -31.90 3.18 -4.90
C ARG A 90 -31.99 2.20 -3.73
N ARG A 91 -32.70 1.07 -3.94
CA ARG A 91 -32.85 0.05 -2.89
C ARG A 91 -31.52 -0.59 -2.52
N SER A 92 -30.68 -0.91 -3.51
CA SER A 92 -29.39 -1.58 -3.30
C SER A 92 -28.43 -0.73 -2.47
N THR A 93 -28.30 0.55 -2.78
CA THR A 93 -27.46 1.50 -2.01
C THR A 93 -27.99 1.69 -0.59
N ARG A 94 -29.30 1.79 -0.39
CA ARG A 94 -29.92 1.89 0.93
C ARG A 94 -29.60 0.67 1.80
N GLN A 95 -29.81 -0.53 1.25
CA GLN A 95 -29.49 -1.77 1.95
C GLN A 95 -28.00 -1.87 2.28
N ALA A 96 -27.14 -1.50 1.33
CA ALA A 96 -25.69 -1.50 1.53
C ALA A 96 -25.27 -0.54 2.66
N VAL A 97 -25.83 0.67 2.71
CA VAL A 97 -25.62 1.65 3.78
C VAL A 97 -26.11 1.11 5.14
N GLU A 98 -27.32 0.54 5.20
CA GLU A 98 -27.88 -0.04 6.43
C GLU A 98 -27.01 -1.17 6.98
N HIS A 99 -26.55 -2.09 6.12
CA HIS A 99 -25.68 -3.19 6.51
C HIS A 99 -24.27 -2.71 6.91
N GLY A 100 -23.69 -1.74 6.20
CA GLY A 100 -22.41 -1.13 6.54
C GLY A 100 -22.43 -0.44 7.90
N MET A 101 -23.50 0.30 8.18
CA MET A 101 -23.71 0.93 9.49
C MET A 101 -23.87 -0.12 10.60
N ALA A 102 -24.59 -1.22 10.34
CA ALA A 102 -24.71 -2.31 11.30
C ALA A 102 -23.36 -2.99 11.56
N PHE A 103 -22.53 -3.19 10.52
CA PHE A 103 -21.18 -3.71 10.64
C PHE A 103 -20.32 -2.80 11.54
N LEU A 104 -20.23 -1.51 11.22
CA LEU A 104 -19.41 -0.54 11.97
C LEU A 104 -19.77 -0.46 13.45
N ARG A 105 -21.07 -0.51 13.79
CA ARG A 105 -21.50 -0.54 15.19
C ARG A 105 -20.97 -1.75 15.94
N ARG A 106 -21.01 -2.95 15.34
CA ARG A 106 -20.45 -4.17 15.94
C ARG A 106 -18.92 -4.11 16.05
N GLN A 107 -18.29 -3.59 15.00
CA GLN A 107 -16.85 -3.48 14.83
C GLN A 107 -16.20 -2.51 15.83
N SER A 108 -16.91 -1.45 16.22
CA SER A 108 -16.41 -0.37 17.10
C SER A 108 -15.73 -0.84 18.39
N SER A 109 -16.21 -1.93 18.99
CA SER A 109 -15.65 -2.51 20.21
C SER A 109 -14.16 -2.88 20.08
N GLN A 110 -13.68 -3.18 18.86
CA GLN A 110 -12.27 -3.47 18.62
C GLN A 110 -11.40 -2.24 18.91
N TRP A 111 -11.91 -1.03 18.71
CA TRP A 111 -11.15 0.21 18.89
C TRP A 111 -11.12 0.72 20.34
N ALA A 112 -11.95 0.14 21.20
CA ALA A 112 -12.03 0.55 22.59
C ALA A 112 -10.74 0.21 23.36
N GLY A 113 -10.29 1.14 24.20
CA GLY A 113 -9.13 0.96 25.07
C GLY A 113 -7.80 1.34 24.43
N ALA A 114 -6.75 0.59 24.76
CA ALA A 114 -5.41 0.81 24.22
C ALA A 114 -5.34 0.35 22.76
N LEU A 115 -4.65 1.14 21.93
CA LEU A 115 -4.42 0.77 20.53
C LEU A 115 -3.35 -0.32 20.47
N PRO A 116 -3.49 -1.32 19.59
CA PRO A 116 -2.44 -2.31 19.37
C PRO A 116 -1.28 -1.72 18.58
N ASP A 117 -0.16 -2.43 18.55
CA ASP A 117 1.06 -2.00 17.85
C ASP A 117 1.00 -2.24 16.33
N ASP A 118 -0.01 -2.94 15.82
CA ASP A 118 -0.18 -3.37 14.42
C ASP A 118 -1.31 -2.63 13.66
N LEU A 119 -1.47 -1.33 13.94
CA LEU A 119 -2.47 -0.50 13.25
C LEU A 119 -2.30 -0.51 11.72
N PRO A 120 -3.42 -0.58 10.96
CA PRO A 120 -3.39 -0.37 9.51
C PRO A 120 -2.80 1.00 9.14
N VAL A 121 -2.10 1.05 8.01
CA VAL A 121 -1.41 2.26 7.54
C VAL A 121 -2.38 3.45 7.45
N GLY A 122 -2.02 4.55 8.12
CA GLY A 122 -2.75 5.82 8.08
C GLY A 122 -4.08 5.84 8.82
N VAL A 123 -4.53 4.74 9.44
CA VAL A 123 -5.85 4.63 10.06
C VAL A 123 -6.13 5.71 11.11
N GLU A 124 -5.10 6.17 11.81
CA GLU A 124 -5.19 7.25 12.80
C GLU A 124 -5.50 8.61 12.20
N LEU A 125 -5.30 8.79 10.90
CA LEU A 125 -5.72 9.98 10.15
C LEU A 125 -7.05 9.72 9.45
N LEU A 126 -7.16 8.61 8.72
CA LEU A 126 -8.29 8.33 7.83
C LEU A 126 -9.59 8.12 8.61
N LEU A 127 -9.59 7.20 9.59
CA LEU A 127 -10.82 6.81 10.27
C LEU A 127 -11.41 7.96 11.11
N PRO A 128 -10.63 8.73 11.90
CA PRO A 128 -11.13 9.94 12.56
C PRO A 128 -11.75 10.96 11.61
N THR A 129 -11.13 11.23 10.45
CA THR A 129 -11.68 12.15 9.44
C THR A 129 -13.04 11.67 8.93
N LEU A 130 -13.15 10.37 8.60
CA LEU A 130 -14.39 9.78 8.12
C LEU A 130 -15.48 9.76 9.20
N LEU A 131 -15.12 9.54 10.47
CA LEU A 131 -16.05 9.57 11.60
C LEU A 131 -16.61 10.98 11.83
N ASP A 132 -15.75 12.01 11.79
CA ASP A 132 -16.17 13.41 11.90
C ASP A 132 -17.12 13.79 10.75
N GLU A 133 -16.91 13.25 9.54
CA GLU A 133 -17.83 13.43 8.42
C GLU A 133 -19.14 12.67 8.58
N ALA A 134 -19.09 11.43 9.04
CA ALA A 134 -20.28 10.64 9.34
C ALA A 134 -21.18 11.34 10.37
N ALA A 135 -20.58 11.96 11.40
CA ALA A 135 -21.29 12.75 12.38
C ALA A 135 -21.98 13.97 11.76
N ARG A 136 -21.34 14.68 10.80
CA ARG A 136 -21.97 15.77 10.04
C ARG A 136 -23.18 15.31 9.22
N HIS A 137 -23.20 14.05 8.81
CA HIS A 137 -24.33 13.40 8.15
C HIS A 137 -25.34 12.75 9.13
N SER A 138 -25.22 12.99 10.44
CA SER A 138 -26.07 12.39 11.47
C SER A 138 -26.05 10.85 11.49
N LEU A 139 -24.94 10.24 11.06
CA LEU A 139 -24.73 8.80 11.17
C LEU A 139 -24.24 8.46 12.58
N ASP A 140 -25.08 7.75 13.33
CA ASP A 140 -24.81 7.40 14.72
C ASP A 140 -23.83 6.22 14.83
N LEU A 141 -22.60 6.54 15.25
CA LEU A 141 -21.50 5.63 15.56
C LEU A 141 -20.91 5.96 16.94
N PRO A 142 -20.49 4.94 17.72
CA PRO A 142 -20.01 5.12 19.09
C PRO A 142 -18.61 5.75 19.13
N HIS A 143 -18.54 7.09 19.02
CA HIS A 143 -17.29 7.87 19.01
C HIS A 143 -16.40 7.59 20.23
N ASP A 144 -17.02 7.26 21.36
CA ASP A 144 -16.31 6.90 22.60
C ASP A 144 -15.36 5.72 22.43
N ALA A 145 -15.71 4.76 21.57
CA ALA A 145 -14.84 3.61 21.28
C ALA A 145 -13.56 4.04 20.55
N TYR A 146 -13.56 5.15 19.81
CA TYR A 146 -12.45 5.58 18.97
C TYR A 146 -11.56 6.65 19.63
N LYS A 147 -11.80 7.01 20.90
CA LYS A 147 -11.10 8.12 21.60
C LYS A 147 -9.58 8.07 21.51
N SER A 148 -8.98 6.89 21.70
CA SER A 148 -7.53 6.68 21.61
C SER A 148 -7.00 6.93 20.20
N LEU A 149 -7.75 6.50 19.19
CA LEU A 149 -7.41 6.72 17.78
C LEU A 149 -7.46 8.20 17.40
N PHE A 150 -8.48 8.93 17.85
CA PHE A 150 -8.56 10.38 17.69
C PHE A 150 -7.38 11.11 18.34
N ALA A 151 -6.93 10.67 19.52
CA ALA A 151 -5.77 11.25 20.19
C ALA A 151 -4.48 11.03 19.38
N LEU A 152 -4.27 9.82 18.85
CA LEU A 152 -3.16 9.50 17.97
C LEU A 152 -3.21 10.33 16.67
N GLY A 153 -4.37 10.45 16.05
CA GLY A 153 -4.58 11.27 14.85
C GLY A 153 -4.22 12.74 15.05
N ARG A 154 -4.66 13.36 16.16
CA ARG A 154 -4.28 14.74 16.50
C ARG A 154 -2.77 14.90 16.67
N ARG A 155 -2.10 13.92 17.30
CA ARG A 155 -0.63 13.93 17.43
C ARG A 155 0.03 13.85 16.05
N ARG A 156 -0.45 12.95 15.17
CA ARG A 156 0.08 12.78 13.81
C ARG A 156 -0.08 14.03 12.96
N ARG A 157 -1.27 14.67 12.96
CA ARG A 157 -1.50 15.93 12.22
C ARG A 157 -0.55 17.04 12.64
N ARG A 158 -0.31 17.22 13.95
CA ARG A 158 0.68 18.21 14.45
C ARG A 158 2.10 17.95 13.96
N LEU A 159 2.51 16.69 13.87
CA LEU A 159 3.82 16.33 13.32
C LEU A 159 3.89 16.65 11.84
N ILE A 160 2.84 16.33 11.07
CA ILE A 160 2.75 16.64 9.64
C ILE A 160 2.85 18.15 9.39
N GLU A 161 2.12 18.97 10.16
CA GLU A 161 2.17 20.43 10.10
C GLU A 161 3.59 20.99 10.37
N GLN A 162 4.35 20.33 11.25
CA GLN A 162 5.72 20.73 11.59
C GLN A 162 6.73 20.36 10.50
N ILE A 163 6.65 19.15 9.95
CA ILE A 163 7.63 18.65 8.97
C ILE A 163 7.39 19.19 7.57
N LYS A 164 6.15 19.60 7.25
CA LYS A 164 5.73 20.07 5.91
C LYS A 164 6.17 19.11 4.81
N PRO A 165 5.52 17.95 4.70
CA PRO A 165 5.98 16.87 3.85
C PRO A 165 6.04 17.29 2.37
N GLY A 166 7.04 16.77 1.66
CA GLY A 166 7.14 16.95 0.20
C GLY A 166 6.08 16.15 -0.56
N PRO A 167 5.91 16.45 -1.87
CA PRO A 167 4.84 15.88 -2.71
C PRO A 167 4.87 14.36 -2.84
N ALA A 168 6.07 13.76 -2.81
CA ALA A 168 6.25 12.32 -2.96
C ALA A 168 6.74 11.66 -1.67
N SER A 169 5.96 11.85 -0.61
CA SER A 169 6.27 11.37 0.74
C SER A 169 5.16 10.50 1.32
N PRO A 170 5.47 9.64 2.32
CA PRO A 170 4.45 8.82 2.99
C PRO A 170 3.31 9.64 3.61
N ALA A 171 3.60 10.86 4.06
CA ALA A 171 2.57 11.74 4.62
C ALA A 171 1.64 12.30 3.52
N ALA A 172 2.16 12.65 2.34
CA ALA A 172 1.35 13.09 1.21
C ALA A 172 0.41 11.99 0.70
N HIS A 173 0.76 10.71 0.89
CA HIS A 173 -0.09 9.57 0.50
C HIS A 173 -1.46 9.54 1.21
N SER A 174 -1.61 10.23 2.34
CA SER A 174 -2.88 10.33 3.11
C SER A 174 -3.37 11.78 3.22
N TRP A 175 -3.06 12.61 2.22
CA TRP A 175 -3.36 14.04 2.21
C TRP A 175 -4.85 14.35 2.39
N GLU A 176 -5.76 13.50 1.92
CA GLU A 176 -7.21 13.66 2.11
C GLU A 176 -7.64 13.72 3.59
N ALA A 177 -6.79 13.30 4.53
CA ALA A 177 -7.10 13.28 5.96
C ALA A 177 -6.45 14.41 6.78
N TRP A 178 -5.62 15.25 6.15
CA TRP A 178 -4.94 16.38 6.83
C TRP A 178 -4.78 17.63 5.98
N GLY A 179 -4.81 17.50 4.66
CA GLY A 179 -4.80 18.60 3.70
C GLY A 179 -6.06 19.44 3.76
N VAL A 180 -5.91 20.72 3.47
CA VAL A 180 -7.02 21.70 3.52
C VAL A 180 -7.08 22.50 2.23
N GLU A 181 -5.96 23.14 1.85
CA GLU A 181 -5.87 24.00 0.68
C GLU A 181 -5.19 23.28 -0.49
N PRO A 182 -5.68 23.45 -1.74
CA PRO A 182 -5.13 22.80 -2.93
C PRO A 182 -3.82 23.47 -3.37
N ASP A 183 -2.77 23.35 -2.56
CA ASP A 183 -1.43 23.82 -2.91
C ASP A 183 -0.92 23.03 -4.13
N PRO A 184 -0.61 23.66 -5.27
CA PRO A 184 -0.03 22.96 -6.41
C PRO A 184 1.34 22.35 -6.11
N GLY A 185 2.05 22.82 -5.08
CA GLY A 185 3.36 22.29 -4.68
C GLY A 185 3.31 20.88 -4.08
N ILE A 186 2.13 20.37 -3.71
CA ILE A 186 1.95 19.01 -3.21
C ILE A 186 1.78 17.98 -4.34
N LEU A 187 1.61 18.43 -5.58
CA LEU A 187 1.53 17.53 -6.73
C LEU A 187 2.90 16.94 -7.04
N ASP A 188 2.94 15.61 -7.16
CA ASP A 188 4.12 14.86 -7.55
C ASP A 188 4.24 14.71 -9.07
N ASN A 189 5.29 14.01 -9.52
CA ASN A 189 5.63 13.93 -10.94
C ASN A 189 4.52 13.32 -11.82
N PRO A 190 3.81 12.26 -11.41
CA PRO A 190 2.61 11.79 -12.11
C PRO A 190 1.43 12.79 -12.19
N GLY A 191 1.53 13.95 -11.53
CA GLY A 191 0.42 14.90 -11.39
C GLY A 191 -0.56 14.51 -10.28
N SER A 192 -0.12 13.69 -9.32
CA SER A 192 -0.94 13.16 -8.23
C SER A 192 -0.57 13.77 -6.89
N VAL A 193 -1.29 13.42 -5.84
CA VAL A 193 -0.86 13.71 -4.47
C VAL A 193 -0.38 12.41 -3.82
N GLY A 194 0.93 12.31 -3.59
CA GLY A 194 1.55 11.19 -2.88
C GLY A 194 1.33 9.82 -3.54
N HIS A 195 1.19 9.75 -4.87
CA HIS A 195 0.85 8.52 -5.61
C HIS A 195 -0.44 7.86 -5.12
N ASN A 196 -1.36 8.63 -4.53
CA ASN A 196 -2.60 8.12 -3.96
C ASN A 196 -3.84 8.70 -4.68
N PRO A 197 -4.73 7.84 -5.23
CA PRO A 197 -5.97 8.29 -5.86
C PRO A 197 -6.95 9.01 -4.95
N ALA A 198 -7.13 8.59 -3.69
CA ALA A 198 -7.99 9.30 -2.72
C ALA A 198 -7.49 10.72 -2.42
N ALA A 199 -6.19 10.87 -2.13
CA ALA A 199 -5.52 12.14 -1.91
C ALA A 199 -5.66 13.06 -3.12
N THR A 200 -5.46 12.52 -4.32
CA THR A 200 -5.59 13.26 -5.58
C THR A 200 -7.03 13.71 -5.84
N ALA A 201 -8.02 12.86 -5.55
CA ALA A 201 -9.43 13.21 -5.64
C ALA A 201 -9.81 14.31 -4.64
N ALA A 202 -9.28 14.26 -3.42
CA ALA A 202 -9.48 15.30 -2.41
C ALA A 202 -8.87 16.63 -2.84
N TRP A 203 -7.68 16.61 -3.43
CA TRP A 203 -7.03 17.82 -3.96
C TRP A 203 -7.84 18.43 -5.12
N LEU A 204 -8.34 17.60 -6.04
CA LEU A 204 -9.24 18.04 -7.12
C LEU A 204 -10.51 18.70 -6.59
N TYR A 205 -11.11 18.11 -5.56
CA TYR A 205 -12.29 18.65 -4.90
C TYR A 205 -12.01 20.03 -4.29
N ALA A 206 -10.91 20.17 -3.55
CA ALA A 206 -10.50 21.45 -2.97
C ALA A 206 -10.16 22.50 -4.05
N ALA A 207 -9.59 22.07 -5.17
CA ALA A 207 -9.24 22.94 -6.31
C ALA A 207 -10.42 23.32 -7.20
N ALA A 208 -11.63 22.77 -7.00
CA ALA A 208 -12.73 22.88 -7.96
C ALA A 208 -13.11 24.32 -8.33
N ALA A 209 -13.03 25.25 -7.36
CA ALA A 209 -13.36 26.67 -7.52
C ALA A 209 -12.16 27.56 -7.90
N ARG A 210 -10.99 26.97 -8.20
CA ARG A 210 -9.73 27.69 -8.47
C ARG A 210 -9.38 27.65 -9.97
N PRO A 211 -9.80 28.66 -10.77
CA PRO A 211 -9.52 28.68 -12.20
C PRO A 211 -8.03 28.81 -12.53
N ASP A 212 -7.25 29.39 -11.63
CA ASP A 212 -5.79 29.48 -11.72
C ASP A 212 -5.08 28.12 -11.64
N LEU A 213 -5.76 27.08 -11.14
CA LEU A 213 -5.25 25.71 -11.04
C LEU A 213 -5.76 24.79 -12.17
N ALA A 214 -6.27 25.33 -13.27
CA ALA A 214 -6.89 24.53 -14.34
C ALA A 214 -5.94 23.45 -14.92
N ALA A 215 -4.67 23.80 -15.18
CA ALA A 215 -3.69 22.86 -15.73
C ALA A 215 -3.35 21.74 -14.73
N GLN A 216 -3.21 22.07 -13.45
CA GLN A 216 -2.94 21.11 -12.38
C GLN A 216 -4.12 20.16 -12.17
N ARG A 217 -5.35 20.66 -12.27
CA ARG A 217 -6.54 19.81 -12.23
C ARG A 217 -6.61 18.85 -13.41
N GLU A 218 -6.23 19.29 -14.60
CA GLU A 218 -6.15 18.39 -15.78
C GLU A 218 -5.12 17.27 -15.56
N GLN A 219 -3.95 17.59 -14.99
CA GLN A 219 -2.92 16.59 -14.63
C GLN A 219 -3.44 15.58 -13.61
N ALA A 220 -4.07 16.05 -12.53
CA ALA A 220 -4.65 15.18 -11.50
C ALA A 220 -5.81 14.31 -12.03
N GLN A 221 -6.60 14.82 -12.97
CA GLN A 221 -7.63 14.03 -13.67
C GLN A 221 -7.00 12.96 -14.56
N HIS A 222 -5.93 13.29 -15.29
CA HIS A 222 -5.19 12.34 -16.10
C HIS A 222 -4.58 11.23 -15.25
N TYR A 223 -4.02 11.57 -14.08
CA TYR A 223 -3.54 10.62 -13.10
C TYR A 223 -4.62 9.63 -12.67
N LEU A 224 -5.81 10.10 -12.27
CA LEU A 224 -6.90 9.21 -11.84
C LEU A 224 -7.36 8.27 -12.95
N ALA A 225 -7.36 8.73 -14.21
CA ALA A 225 -7.67 7.89 -15.36
C ALA A 225 -6.60 6.80 -15.57
N GLY A 226 -5.31 7.14 -15.43
CA GLY A 226 -4.22 6.18 -15.48
C GLY A 226 -4.28 5.14 -14.36
N ALA A 227 -4.50 5.59 -13.13
CA ALA A 227 -4.65 4.73 -11.95
C ALA A 227 -5.83 3.75 -12.11
N ALA A 228 -6.97 4.19 -12.66
CA ALA A 228 -8.10 3.30 -12.93
C ALA A 228 -7.74 2.19 -13.94
N GLY A 229 -6.93 2.51 -14.95
CA GLY A 229 -6.43 1.54 -15.94
C GLY A 229 -5.56 0.43 -15.34
N ALA A 230 -4.78 0.73 -14.29
CA ALA A 230 -3.89 -0.23 -13.64
C ALA A 230 -4.61 -1.36 -12.88
N THR A 231 -5.91 -1.21 -12.61
CA THR A 231 -6.72 -2.18 -11.86
C THR A 231 -7.07 -3.46 -12.61
N GLY A 232 -6.97 -3.44 -13.95
CA GLY A 232 -7.42 -4.52 -14.81
C GLY A 232 -8.94 -4.73 -14.86
N VAL A 233 -9.74 -4.05 -14.03
CA VAL A 233 -11.21 -4.16 -14.06
C VAL A 233 -11.85 -3.25 -15.11
N ASN A 234 -11.10 -2.26 -15.61
CA ASN A 234 -11.51 -1.34 -16.69
C ASN A 234 -12.80 -0.55 -16.39
N ILE A 235 -13.01 -0.15 -15.14
CA ILE A 235 -14.15 0.68 -14.72
C ILE A 235 -13.63 2.06 -14.32
N ALA A 236 -13.99 3.10 -15.06
CA ALA A 236 -13.65 4.47 -14.71
C ALA A 236 -14.14 4.83 -13.29
N GLY A 237 -13.24 5.38 -12.48
CA GLY A 237 -13.49 5.70 -11.07
C GLY A 237 -13.20 4.58 -10.07
N VAL A 238 -12.99 3.34 -10.55
CA VAL A 238 -12.46 2.25 -9.72
C VAL A 238 -10.94 2.29 -9.82
N VAL A 239 -10.28 2.54 -8.69
CA VAL A 239 -8.85 2.88 -8.62
C VAL A 239 -8.13 2.02 -7.56
N PRO A 240 -6.81 1.82 -7.66
CA PRO A 240 -6.02 1.13 -6.66
C PRO A 240 -5.74 2.02 -5.43
N THR A 241 -5.05 1.48 -4.43
CA THR A 241 -4.60 2.26 -3.25
C THR A 241 -3.38 3.13 -3.52
N VAL A 242 -2.61 2.78 -4.55
CA VAL A 242 -1.39 3.48 -4.93
C VAL A 242 -1.14 3.26 -6.42
N TRP A 243 -0.66 4.28 -7.13
CA TRP A 243 -0.17 4.18 -8.49
C TRP A 243 0.71 5.39 -8.82
N PRO A 244 1.78 5.28 -9.63
CA PRO A 244 2.40 4.04 -10.12
C PRO A 244 3.18 3.27 -9.03
N ILE A 245 3.38 1.97 -9.25
CA ILE A 245 4.18 1.04 -8.43
C ILE A 245 5.25 0.29 -9.26
N THR A 246 5.72 0.92 -10.34
CA THR A 246 6.64 0.32 -11.31
C THR A 246 7.85 -0.38 -10.68
N ARG A 247 8.46 0.25 -9.66
CA ARG A 247 9.68 -0.28 -9.04
C ARG A 247 9.37 -1.35 -8.01
N PHE A 248 8.30 -1.20 -7.24
CA PHE A 248 7.79 -2.24 -6.35
C PHE A 248 7.44 -3.52 -7.11
N GLU A 249 6.70 -3.40 -8.22
CA GLU A 249 6.34 -4.57 -9.02
C GLU A 249 7.59 -5.28 -9.58
N GLN A 250 8.60 -4.52 -10.00
CA GLN A 250 9.87 -5.08 -10.48
C GLN A 250 10.70 -5.73 -9.37
N SER A 251 10.95 -5.02 -8.25
CA SER A 251 11.74 -5.55 -7.13
C SER A 251 11.07 -6.79 -6.56
N ASN A 252 9.76 -6.70 -6.27
CA ASN A 252 9.02 -7.76 -5.63
C ASN A 252 8.90 -9.02 -6.51
N ALA A 253 8.58 -8.87 -7.79
CA ALA A 253 8.48 -10.02 -8.70
C ALA A 253 9.85 -10.68 -8.93
N LEU A 254 10.91 -9.91 -9.15
CA LEU A 254 12.26 -10.47 -9.31
C LEU A 254 12.77 -11.12 -8.02
N TYR A 255 12.44 -10.55 -6.87
CA TYR A 255 12.76 -11.14 -5.57
C TYR A 255 12.00 -12.46 -5.35
N ALA A 256 10.72 -12.54 -5.76
CA ALA A 256 9.96 -13.79 -5.74
C ALA A 256 10.64 -14.89 -6.60
N LEU A 257 11.16 -14.53 -7.79
CA LEU A 257 11.94 -15.47 -8.62
C LEU A 257 13.25 -15.88 -7.95
N LEU A 258 13.91 -14.96 -7.22
CA LEU A 258 15.14 -15.23 -6.47
C LEU A 258 14.89 -16.27 -5.37
N ILE A 259 13.92 -16.02 -4.50
CA ILE A 259 13.62 -16.92 -3.37
C ILE A 259 12.97 -18.24 -3.85
N GLY A 260 12.33 -18.21 -5.02
CA GLY A 260 11.82 -19.41 -5.70
C GLY A 260 12.90 -20.21 -6.45
N GLY A 261 14.15 -19.75 -6.49
CA GLY A 261 15.28 -20.45 -7.12
C GLY A 261 15.25 -20.49 -8.66
N ILE A 262 14.45 -19.63 -9.30
CA ILE A 262 14.25 -19.62 -10.76
C ILE A 262 14.71 -18.32 -11.44
N LEU A 263 15.25 -17.35 -10.69
CA LEU A 263 15.79 -16.10 -11.26
C LEU A 263 16.80 -16.33 -12.40
N HIS A 264 17.64 -17.37 -12.28
CA HIS A 264 18.66 -17.72 -13.27
C HIS A 264 18.23 -18.81 -14.25
N HIS A 265 16.94 -19.14 -14.32
CA HIS A 265 16.45 -20.16 -15.24
C HIS A 265 16.76 -19.75 -16.69
N PRO A 266 17.38 -20.62 -17.52
CA PRO A 266 17.82 -20.24 -18.88
C PRO A 266 16.69 -19.72 -19.76
N ALA A 267 15.49 -20.28 -19.61
CA ALA A 267 14.31 -19.85 -20.34
C ALA A 267 13.69 -18.54 -19.85
N LEU A 268 14.26 -17.84 -18.86
CA LEU A 268 13.80 -16.52 -18.40
C LEU A 268 14.88 -15.43 -18.59
N ARG A 269 16.10 -15.82 -19.03
CA ARG A 269 17.30 -14.98 -18.96
C ARG A 269 17.16 -13.64 -19.68
N ASP A 270 16.61 -13.63 -20.87
CA ASP A 270 16.45 -12.45 -21.72
C ASP A 270 15.50 -11.41 -21.10
N VAL A 271 14.38 -11.87 -20.52
CA VAL A 271 13.41 -10.99 -19.86
C VAL A 271 13.91 -10.54 -18.48
N VAL A 272 14.53 -11.43 -17.71
CA VAL A 272 15.08 -11.11 -16.37
C VAL A 272 16.23 -10.10 -16.47
N VAL A 273 17.20 -10.29 -17.37
CA VAL A 273 18.34 -9.36 -17.51
C VAL A 273 17.87 -7.94 -17.83
N THR A 274 16.83 -7.81 -18.64
CA THR A 274 16.25 -6.50 -18.98
C THR A 274 15.68 -5.81 -17.74
N GLN A 275 14.93 -6.54 -16.92
CA GLN A 275 14.31 -6.01 -15.70
C GLN A 275 15.35 -5.70 -14.62
N VAL A 276 16.32 -6.58 -14.41
CA VAL A 276 17.44 -6.37 -13.47
C VAL A 276 18.26 -5.13 -13.85
N ALA A 277 18.54 -4.94 -15.14
CA ALA A 277 19.25 -3.74 -15.60
C ALA A 277 18.44 -2.46 -15.40
N ALA A 278 17.11 -2.52 -15.55
CA ALA A 278 16.23 -1.39 -15.24
C ALA A 278 16.24 -1.06 -13.75
N LEU A 279 16.17 -2.07 -12.89
CA LEU A 279 16.22 -1.92 -11.43
C LEU A 279 17.56 -1.31 -10.98
N GLY A 280 18.68 -1.78 -11.54
CA GLY A 280 20.00 -1.24 -11.26
C GLY A 280 20.17 0.23 -11.65
N ARG A 281 19.53 0.68 -12.74
CA ARG A 281 19.51 2.11 -13.12
C ARG A 281 18.61 2.96 -12.22
N ALA A 282 17.56 2.37 -11.66
CA ALA A 282 16.63 3.07 -10.78
C ALA A 282 17.15 3.23 -9.35
N MET A 283 18.01 2.31 -8.89
CA MET A 283 18.61 2.36 -7.56
C MET A 283 19.42 3.65 -7.34
N ARG A 284 19.08 4.38 -6.27
CA ARG A 284 19.75 5.65 -5.90
C ARG A 284 20.67 5.43 -4.72
N PRO A 285 21.60 6.37 -4.43
CA PRO A 285 22.39 6.31 -3.21
C PRO A 285 21.54 6.25 -1.93
N GLY A 286 20.35 6.85 -1.95
CA GLY A 286 19.40 6.84 -0.82
C GLY A 286 18.40 5.68 -0.83
N GLY A 287 18.52 4.72 -1.75
CA GLY A 287 17.60 3.58 -1.89
C GLY A 287 16.69 3.64 -3.11
N LEU A 288 15.79 2.68 -3.18
CA LEU A 288 14.71 2.56 -4.15
C LEU A 288 13.38 2.85 -3.44
N GLY A 289 12.47 3.56 -4.11
CA GLY A 289 11.07 3.61 -3.68
C GLY A 289 10.21 2.87 -4.70
N PHE A 290 8.94 2.62 -4.36
CA PHE A 290 8.01 1.88 -5.22
C PHE A 290 7.80 2.48 -6.63
N SER A 291 8.20 3.73 -6.85
CA SER A 291 8.31 4.36 -8.17
C SER A 291 9.59 5.20 -8.27
N ASP A 292 9.94 5.63 -9.49
CA ASP A 292 11.05 6.58 -9.69
C ASP A 292 10.80 7.92 -9.00
N TRP A 293 9.57 8.26 -8.64
CA TRP A 293 9.25 9.60 -8.18
C TRP A 293 8.89 9.64 -6.70
N PHE A 294 8.83 8.49 -6.03
CA PHE A 294 8.50 8.40 -4.61
C PHE A 294 9.73 8.32 -3.71
N ALA A 295 9.54 8.64 -2.44
CA ALA A 295 10.56 8.49 -1.40
C ALA A 295 11.06 7.03 -1.35
N PRO A 296 12.38 6.81 -1.26
CA PRO A 296 12.92 5.48 -1.02
C PRO A 296 12.41 4.85 0.27
N ASP A 297 12.24 3.53 0.24
CA ASP A 297 11.89 2.71 1.40
C ASP A 297 12.80 1.49 1.55
N GLY A 298 12.88 0.99 2.77
CA GLY A 298 13.75 -0.12 3.13
C GLY A 298 13.33 -1.46 2.54
N ASP A 299 12.06 -1.63 2.16
CA ASP A 299 11.53 -2.88 1.65
C ASP A 299 11.96 -3.08 0.19
N ASP A 300 11.56 -2.15 -0.66
CA ASP A 300 11.91 -2.12 -2.09
C ASP A 300 13.41 -2.06 -2.29
N THR A 301 14.11 -1.29 -1.44
CA THR A 301 15.57 -1.23 -1.45
C THR A 301 16.18 -2.60 -1.16
N ALA A 302 15.71 -3.31 -0.13
CA ALA A 302 16.29 -4.59 0.27
C ALA A 302 16.04 -5.68 -0.78
N GLU A 303 14.80 -5.78 -1.30
CA GLU A 303 14.45 -6.72 -2.37
C GLU A 303 15.29 -6.45 -3.62
N ALA A 304 15.40 -5.20 -4.05
CA ALA A 304 16.19 -4.82 -5.22
C ALA A 304 17.68 -5.11 -5.05
N LEU A 305 18.26 -4.78 -3.89
CA LEU A 305 19.67 -5.07 -3.63
C LEU A 305 19.95 -6.58 -3.59
N ALA A 306 19.03 -7.40 -3.07
CA ALA A 306 19.15 -8.86 -3.09
C ALA A 306 19.18 -9.41 -4.53
N VAL A 307 18.29 -8.91 -5.40
CA VAL A 307 18.25 -9.26 -6.82
C VAL A 307 19.53 -8.82 -7.54
N LEU A 308 19.96 -7.57 -7.35
CA LEU A 308 21.18 -7.04 -7.95
C LEU A 308 22.42 -7.84 -7.50
N ARG A 309 22.49 -8.20 -6.22
CA ARG A 309 23.55 -9.06 -5.67
C ARG A 309 23.57 -10.43 -6.32
N ALA A 310 22.41 -11.06 -6.49
CA ALA A 310 22.29 -12.39 -7.11
C ALA A 310 22.67 -12.39 -8.60
N CYS A 311 22.48 -11.26 -9.29
CA CYS A 311 22.84 -11.08 -10.70
C CYS A 311 24.22 -10.43 -10.93
N ASP A 312 25.08 -10.38 -9.90
CA ASP A 312 26.40 -9.76 -9.92
C ASP A 312 26.41 -8.33 -10.50
N GLN A 313 25.32 -7.58 -10.26
CA GLN A 313 25.24 -6.18 -10.65
C GLN A 313 25.94 -5.28 -9.62
N PRO A 314 26.51 -4.14 -10.05
CA PRO A 314 27.05 -3.14 -9.13
C PRO A 314 25.97 -2.65 -8.16
N MET A 315 26.25 -2.75 -6.86
CA MET A 315 25.36 -2.29 -5.80
C MET A 315 26.17 -1.89 -4.55
N SER A 316 25.54 -1.15 -3.64
CA SER A 316 26.13 -0.79 -2.35
C SER A 316 25.22 -1.21 -1.21
N ILE A 317 25.67 -2.17 -0.39
CA ILE A 317 24.94 -2.59 0.80
C ILE A 317 24.83 -1.48 1.87
N ALA A 318 25.72 -0.47 1.82
CA ALA A 318 25.67 0.68 2.71
C ALA A 318 24.35 1.48 2.57
N THR A 319 23.66 1.36 1.42
CA THR A 319 22.32 1.95 1.21
C THR A 319 21.33 1.53 2.30
N MET A 320 21.43 0.29 2.81
CA MET A 320 20.56 -0.20 3.89
C MET A 320 20.73 0.57 5.20
N GLN A 321 21.84 1.30 5.41
CA GLN A 321 22.05 2.10 6.61
C GLN A 321 21.03 3.23 6.75
N HIS A 322 20.43 3.69 5.64
CA HIS A 322 19.36 4.70 5.67
C HIS A 322 18.08 4.21 6.36
N PHE A 323 17.89 2.89 6.41
CA PHE A 323 16.70 2.24 6.94
C PHE A 323 16.97 1.47 8.23
N ALA A 324 18.20 1.52 8.75
CA ALA A 324 18.57 0.86 9.99
C ALA A 324 17.95 1.57 11.19
N CYS A 325 17.31 0.78 12.06
CA CYS A 325 16.92 1.16 13.42
C CYS A 325 17.82 0.44 14.43
N GLU A 326 17.57 0.61 15.72
CA GLU A 326 18.41 0.00 16.77
C GLU A 326 18.46 -1.54 16.67
N ASP A 327 17.30 -2.17 16.49
CA ASP A 327 17.12 -3.63 16.50
C ASP A 327 16.54 -4.19 15.18
N HIS A 328 16.10 -3.34 14.26
CA HIS A 328 15.36 -3.75 13.05
C HIS A 328 15.61 -2.81 11.85
N TYR A 329 14.91 -3.05 10.75
CA TYR A 329 14.90 -2.16 9.58
C TYR A 329 13.50 -1.62 9.32
N CYS A 330 13.41 -0.33 9.02
CA CYS A 330 12.14 0.37 8.77
C CYS A 330 11.84 0.47 7.27
N ALA A 331 10.56 0.57 6.90
CA ALA A 331 10.21 0.94 5.53
C ALA A 331 10.57 2.41 5.30
N TYR A 332 10.07 3.31 6.16
CA TYR A 332 10.40 4.72 6.08
C TYR A 332 11.08 5.23 7.35
N PRO A 333 12.15 6.05 7.25
CA PRO A 333 12.77 6.66 8.41
C PRO A 333 11.77 7.42 9.28
N GLY A 334 11.74 7.11 10.57
CA GLY A 334 10.81 7.73 11.53
C GLY A 334 9.41 7.13 11.56
N GLU A 335 9.18 5.97 10.92
CA GLU A 335 7.94 5.22 11.12
C GLU A 335 7.75 4.80 12.58
N LEU A 336 6.49 4.71 13.03
CA LEU A 336 6.18 4.37 14.43
C LEU A 336 6.05 2.88 14.70
N GLN A 337 5.82 2.11 13.66
CA GLN A 337 5.52 0.68 13.75
C GLN A 337 6.49 -0.03 12.84
N SER A 338 7.17 -1.03 13.39
CA SER A 338 8.12 -1.84 12.64
C SER A 338 7.40 -2.79 11.69
N SER A 339 8.13 -3.35 10.73
CA SER A 339 7.64 -4.40 9.83
C SER A 339 8.52 -5.65 9.91
N ILE A 340 7.87 -6.81 9.95
CA ILE A 340 8.54 -8.11 9.89
C ILE A 340 9.07 -8.35 8.47
N SER A 341 8.28 -8.06 7.43
CA SER A 341 8.69 -8.23 6.03
C SER A 341 9.94 -7.42 5.71
N VAL A 342 9.96 -6.14 6.09
CA VAL A 342 11.06 -5.22 5.79
C VAL A 342 12.35 -5.69 6.46
N THR A 343 12.27 -6.04 7.74
CA THR A 343 13.42 -6.55 8.48
C THR A 343 13.89 -7.89 7.92
N THR A 344 12.98 -8.71 7.42
CA THR A 344 13.31 -9.98 6.75
C THR A 344 14.07 -9.74 5.46
N HIS A 345 13.60 -8.85 4.58
CA HIS A 345 14.31 -8.54 3.34
C HIS A 345 15.68 -7.93 3.60
N ALA A 346 15.78 -7.01 4.57
CA ALA A 346 17.05 -6.45 5.01
C ALA A 346 18.02 -7.54 5.51
N ALA A 347 17.54 -8.45 6.36
CA ALA A 347 18.34 -9.56 6.86
C ALA A 347 18.82 -10.49 5.74
N HIS A 348 17.99 -10.74 4.71
CA HIS A 348 18.36 -11.52 3.54
C HIS A 348 19.53 -10.85 2.80
N VAL A 349 19.40 -9.59 2.41
CA VAL A 349 20.43 -8.94 1.58
C VAL A 349 21.74 -8.75 2.33
N LEU A 350 21.69 -8.47 3.65
CA LEU A 350 22.88 -8.41 4.50
C LEU A 350 23.59 -9.77 4.54
N ALA A 351 22.86 -10.87 4.75
CA ALA A 351 23.41 -12.23 4.74
C ALA A 351 24.10 -12.54 3.41
N SER A 352 23.44 -12.25 2.30
CA SER A 352 23.94 -12.49 0.94
C SER A 352 25.19 -11.65 0.58
N CYS A 353 25.44 -10.59 1.35
CA CYS A 353 26.64 -9.75 1.23
C CYS A 353 27.72 -10.06 2.28
N GLY A 354 27.49 -11.01 3.19
CA GLY A 354 28.40 -11.29 4.32
C GLY A 354 28.47 -10.15 5.35
N ALA A 355 27.46 -9.29 5.39
CA ALA A 355 27.35 -8.21 6.38
C ALA A 355 26.72 -8.71 7.69
N ASP A 356 26.95 -8.00 8.79
CA ASP A 356 26.32 -8.32 10.08
C ASP A 356 24.80 -8.10 10.01
N ASN A 357 24.04 -9.14 10.35
CA ASN A 357 22.58 -9.12 10.42
C ASN A 357 22.04 -9.69 11.74
N ARG A 358 22.88 -9.83 12.78
CA ARG A 358 22.50 -10.49 14.04
C ARG A 358 21.32 -9.80 14.73
N SER A 359 21.26 -8.48 14.73
CA SER A 359 20.14 -7.72 15.31
C SER A 359 18.85 -8.01 14.57
N ALA A 360 18.86 -7.95 13.24
CA ALA A 360 17.70 -8.25 12.41
C ALA A 360 17.21 -9.69 12.62
N LEU A 361 18.12 -10.67 12.70
CA LEU A 361 17.75 -12.06 12.99
C LEU A 361 17.17 -12.22 14.40
N ALA A 362 17.74 -11.56 15.41
CA ALA A 362 17.21 -11.57 16.77
C ALA A 362 15.78 -10.99 16.81
N TYR A 363 15.56 -9.85 16.16
CA TYR A 363 14.25 -9.22 16.02
C TYR A 363 13.20 -10.17 15.40
N LEU A 364 13.59 -10.94 14.38
CA LEU A 364 12.71 -11.94 13.77
C LEU A 364 12.40 -13.07 14.75
N LEU A 365 13.41 -13.67 15.38
CA LEU A 365 13.22 -14.78 16.32
C LEU A 365 12.35 -14.40 17.52
N GLU A 366 12.50 -13.18 18.05
CA GLU A 366 11.67 -12.66 19.14
C GLU A 366 10.18 -12.49 18.77
N ARG A 367 9.87 -12.41 17.46
CA ARG A 367 8.52 -12.22 16.92
C ARG A 367 7.92 -13.50 16.32
N GLN A 368 8.64 -14.62 16.42
CA GLN A 368 8.08 -15.93 16.08
C GLN A 368 7.01 -16.30 17.11
N LEU A 369 5.83 -16.64 16.63
CA LEU A 369 4.75 -17.15 17.48
C LEU A 369 5.11 -18.56 18.00
N PRO A 370 4.53 -19.01 19.13
CA PRO A 370 4.81 -20.34 19.69
C PRO A 370 4.53 -21.52 18.75
N ASP A 371 3.75 -21.31 17.70
CA ASP A 371 3.45 -22.30 16.66
C ASP A 371 4.38 -22.23 15.44
N GLY A 372 5.46 -21.44 15.54
CA GLY A 372 6.51 -21.30 14.52
C GLY A 372 6.21 -20.25 13.46
N ARG A 373 5.03 -19.62 13.47
CA ARG A 373 4.62 -18.64 12.45
C ARG A 373 5.11 -17.23 12.77
N TRP A 374 5.26 -16.42 11.74
CA TRP A 374 5.26 -14.96 11.87
C TRP A 374 3.87 -14.43 11.48
N PRO A 375 3.29 -13.52 12.27
CA PRO A 375 2.00 -12.92 11.92
C PRO A 375 2.15 -12.03 10.69
N GLY A 376 1.01 -11.66 10.07
CA GLY A 376 1.02 -10.57 9.09
C GLY A 376 1.51 -9.27 9.74
N ASP A 377 1.96 -8.34 8.92
CA ASP A 377 2.38 -7.01 9.36
C ASP A 377 1.56 -5.90 8.69
N LYS A 378 1.95 -4.65 8.93
CA LYS A 378 1.23 -3.48 8.44
C LYS A 378 1.20 -3.36 6.91
N TRP A 379 2.11 -4.03 6.19
CA TRP A 379 2.18 -4.02 4.72
C TRP A 379 1.51 -5.24 4.11
N ASN A 380 1.49 -6.39 4.83
CA ASN A 380 0.79 -7.59 4.37
C ASN A 380 0.10 -8.34 5.52
N GLY A 381 -1.23 -8.39 5.47
CA GLY A 381 -2.06 -9.08 6.46
C GLY A 381 -2.04 -10.60 6.41
N ALA A 382 -1.37 -11.22 5.42
CA ALA A 382 -1.28 -12.67 5.32
C ALA A 382 -0.05 -13.18 6.10
N TRP A 383 -0.29 -13.94 7.17
CA TRP A 383 0.78 -14.62 7.93
C TRP A 383 1.64 -15.53 7.04
N LEU A 384 1.07 -16.09 5.96
CA LEU A 384 1.80 -16.95 5.05
C LEU A 384 2.90 -16.18 4.31
N TYR A 385 2.67 -14.91 3.98
CA TYR A 385 3.66 -14.05 3.32
C TYR A 385 4.84 -13.77 4.25
N THR A 386 4.59 -13.27 5.45
CA THR A 386 5.65 -12.97 6.41
C THR A 386 6.38 -14.23 6.86
N THR A 387 5.67 -15.33 7.08
CA THR A 387 6.26 -16.61 7.47
C THR A 387 7.13 -17.18 6.35
N SER A 388 6.66 -17.22 5.10
CA SER A 388 7.46 -17.78 4.00
C SER A 388 8.74 -16.99 3.77
N HIS A 389 8.68 -15.66 3.86
CA HIS A 389 9.86 -14.81 3.74
C HIS A 389 10.82 -15.02 4.92
N ALA A 390 10.32 -15.08 6.16
CA ALA A 390 11.16 -15.33 7.35
C ALA A 390 11.90 -16.68 7.25
N LEU A 391 11.20 -17.73 6.78
CA LEU A 391 11.77 -19.05 6.56
C LEU A 391 12.90 -19.03 5.51
N VAL A 392 12.71 -18.31 4.40
CA VAL A 392 13.75 -18.17 3.37
C VAL A 392 15.04 -17.63 3.99
N VAL A 393 14.95 -16.63 4.86
CA VAL A 393 16.14 -16.05 5.48
C VAL A 393 16.75 -16.97 6.53
N LEU A 394 15.93 -17.52 7.44
CA LEU A 394 16.44 -18.32 8.56
C LEU A 394 17.08 -19.64 8.10
N CYS A 395 16.51 -20.32 7.10
CA CYS A 395 17.07 -21.56 6.55
C CYS A 395 18.45 -21.39 5.91
N HIS A 396 18.82 -20.18 5.47
CA HIS A 396 20.11 -19.87 4.87
C HIS A 396 21.11 -19.24 5.85
N THR A 397 20.81 -19.27 7.16
CA THR A 397 21.66 -18.70 8.22
C THR A 397 22.08 -19.78 9.23
N PRO A 398 23.06 -19.50 10.12
CA PRO A 398 23.45 -20.43 11.20
C PRO A 398 22.30 -20.83 12.13
N ASN A 399 21.15 -20.14 12.06
CA ASN A 399 19.96 -20.36 12.89
C ASN A 399 18.95 -21.37 12.31
N HIS A 400 19.35 -22.23 11.37
CA HIS A 400 18.45 -23.24 10.77
C HIS A 400 17.76 -24.17 11.78
N ASN A 401 18.29 -24.32 13.01
CA ASN A 401 17.67 -25.11 14.08
C ASN A 401 16.54 -24.39 14.84
N ALA A 402 16.33 -23.09 14.57
CA ALA A 402 15.24 -22.29 15.15
C ALA A 402 13.98 -22.27 14.26
N VAL A 403 14.09 -22.84 13.05
CA VAL A 403 12.98 -23.17 12.14
C VAL A 403 12.46 -24.54 12.51
#